data_AF-A0A1A0JBD5-F1
#
_entry.id   AF-A0A1A0JBD5-F1
#
_cell.length_a   1.000
_cell.length_b   1.000
_cell.length_c   1.000
_cell.angle_alpha   90.00
_cell.angle_beta   90.00
_cell.angle_gamma   90.00
#
_symmetry.space_group_name_H-M   'P 1'
#
loop_
_entity.id
_entity.type
_entity.pdbx_description
1 polymer ?
#
loop_
_entity_poly.entity_id
_entity_poly.type
_entity_poly.pdbx_seq_one_letter_code
_entity_poly.pdbx_strand_id
1 'polypeptide(L)'
;MKLRYRGGFRCAAGAVARFRRRGSGWANFGANLEALAPHFRCLVLDQPGFGASERPETYDGNYLRIAVDAVLGLLDELGIDTAHLLGNSVGRSIAP
;
A
#
# COMPACT_ATOMS: atom_id res chain seq x y z
N MET A 1 -9.18 -11.83 -0.77
CA MET A 1 -7.86 -11.54 -0.14
C MET A 1 -7.95 -10.23 0.62
N LYS A 2 -7.60 -10.21 1.91
CA LYS A 2 -7.66 -9.00 2.73
C LYS A 2 -6.30 -8.35 2.92
N LEU A 3 -6.16 -7.08 2.53
CA LEU A 3 -4.97 -6.29 2.83
C LEU A 3 -5.00 -5.76 4.26
N ARG A 4 -3.83 -5.73 4.90
CA ARG A 4 -3.60 -5.00 6.14
C ARG A 4 -2.88 -3.70 5.85
N TYR A 5 -3.37 -2.63 6.48
CA TYR A 5 -2.72 -1.32 6.45
C TYR A 5 -2.78 -0.68 7.83
N ARG A 6 -1.86 0.25 8.08
CA ARG A 6 -1.85 1.12 9.27
C ARG A 6 -1.89 2.57 8.82
N GLY A 7 -2.67 3.39 9.51
CA GLY A 7 -2.82 4.81 9.23
C GLY A 7 -4.05 5.39 9.90
N GLY A 8 -4.05 6.71 10.11
CA GLY A 8 -5.19 7.40 10.69
C GLY A 8 -4.85 8.78 11.23
N PHE A 9 -4.68 9.78 10.36
CA PHE A 9 -4.94 11.19 10.67
C PHE A 9 -5.49 11.87 9.41
N ARG A 10 -6.44 12.79 9.61
CA ARG A 10 -7.33 13.38 8.59
C ARG A 10 -6.61 14.43 7.75
N CYS A 11 -6.65 14.31 6.42
CA CYS A 11 -6.72 15.41 5.43
C CYS A 11 -6.88 14.89 3.99
N ALA A 12 -7.33 15.76 3.07
CA ALA A 12 -8.06 15.48 1.83
C ALA A 12 -7.27 14.96 0.60
N ALA A 13 -6.10 14.33 0.78
CA ALA A 13 -5.40 13.65 -0.32
C ALA A 13 -4.64 12.42 0.22
N GLY A 14 -4.86 11.26 -0.38
CA GLY A 14 -4.31 9.98 0.08
C GLY A 14 -2.86 9.80 -0.39
N ALA A 15 -1.93 9.55 0.53
CA ALA A 15 -0.60 9.06 0.21
C ALA A 15 -0.51 7.58 0.62
N VAL A 16 -0.20 6.71 -0.33
CA VAL A 16 -0.21 5.26 -0.17
C VAL A 16 1.22 4.75 -0.30
N ALA A 17 1.80 4.35 0.83
CA ALA A 17 3.17 3.87 0.90
C ALA A 17 3.21 2.34 0.90
N ARG A 18 4.03 1.77 0.01
CA ARG A 18 3.94 0.38 -0.44
C ARG A 18 5.26 -0.38 -0.33
N PHE A 19 5.18 -1.60 0.18
CA PHE A 19 6.35 -2.46 0.44
C PHE A 19 6.68 -3.50 -0.66
N ARG A 20 7.97 -3.91 -0.75
CA ARG A 20 8.46 -5.09 -1.49
C ARG A 20 9.48 -5.91 -0.67
N ARG A 21 9.28 -7.24 -0.66
CA ARG A 21 10.22 -8.34 -0.30
C ARG A 21 10.79 -8.33 1.13
N ARG A 22 10.19 -9.19 1.98
CA ARG A 22 10.52 -9.56 3.37
C ARG A 22 10.48 -8.38 4.37
N GLY A 23 9.39 -8.29 5.13
CA GLY A 23 9.17 -7.24 6.12
C GLY A 23 7.75 -6.69 6.07
N SER A 24 7.48 -5.67 6.87
CA SER A 24 6.23 -4.91 6.86
C SER A 24 6.43 -3.55 6.19
N GLY A 25 5.36 -2.98 5.63
CA GLY A 25 5.37 -1.59 5.12
C GLY A 25 5.75 -0.59 6.20
N TRP A 26 5.38 -0.86 7.46
CA TRP A 26 5.73 -0.01 8.59
C TRP A 26 7.24 0.11 8.80
N ALA A 27 7.99 -0.98 8.65
CA ALA A 27 9.45 -0.94 8.78
C ALA A 27 10.13 -0.09 7.70
N ASN A 28 9.46 0.15 6.57
CA ASN A 28 10.05 0.85 5.42
C ASN A 28 9.65 2.32 5.36
N PHE A 29 8.39 2.63 5.72
CA PHE A 29 7.82 3.95 5.55
C PHE A 29 7.30 4.57 6.85
N GLY A 30 7.34 3.84 7.96
CA GLY A 30 6.87 4.34 9.26
C GLY A 30 7.60 5.62 9.68
N ALA A 31 8.90 5.73 9.39
CA ALA A 31 9.68 6.94 9.66
C ALA A 31 9.28 8.13 8.76
N ASN A 32 8.74 7.91 7.56
CA ASN A 32 8.27 8.99 6.69
C ASN A 32 6.93 9.56 7.15
N LEU A 33 6.16 8.81 7.95
CA LEU A 33 4.83 9.23 8.36
C LEU A 33 4.84 10.51 9.18
N GLU A 34 5.84 10.72 10.02
CA GLU A 34 5.92 11.93 10.85
C GLU A 34 5.95 13.21 9.99
N ALA A 35 6.69 13.18 8.88
CA ALA A 35 6.77 14.30 7.95
C ALA A 35 5.56 14.40 6.99
N LEU A 36 4.93 13.27 6.65
CA LEU A 36 3.85 13.24 5.64
C LEU A 36 2.45 13.37 6.24
N ALA A 37 2.22 12.87 7.46
CA ALA A 37 0.92 12.86 8.12
C ALA A 37 0.30 14.25 8.36
N PRO A 38 1.07 15.35 8.53
CA PRO A 38 0.50 16.70 8.59
C PRO A 38 -0.15 17.16 7.28
N HIS A 39 0.26 16.58 6.15
CA HIS A 39 -0.13 17.03 4.81
C HIS A 39 -1.06 16.05 4.09
N PHE A 40 -0.95 14.76 4.38
CA PHE A 40 -1.65 13.69 3.66
C PHE A 40 -2.30 12.70 4.61
N ARG A 41 -3.43 12.13 4.17
CA ARG A 41 -3.92 10.89 4.74
C ARG A 41 -2.96 9.77 4.32
N CYS A 42 -2.09 9.35 5.24
CA CYS A 42 -1.09 8.35 4.95
C CYS A 42 -1.60 6.93 5.26
N LEU A 43 -1.49 6.04 4.28
CA LEU A 43 -1.76 4.61 4.40
C LEU A 43 -0.49 3.83 4.14
N VAL A 44 -0.03 3.06 5.13
CA VAL A 44 1.10 2.13 4.98
C VAL A 44 0.55 0.72 4.90
N LEU A 45 0.75 0.06 3.76
CA LEU A 45 0.15 -1.24 3.50
C LEU A 45 1.17 -2.36 3.34
N ASP A 46 0.79 -3.53 3.86
CA ASP A 46 1.46 -4.79 3.63
C ASP A 46 0.93 -5.43 2.35
N GLN A 47 1.85 -5.83 1.47
CA GLN A 47 1.54 -6.40 0.16
C GLN A 47 1.02 -7.83 0.29
N PRO A 48 0.25 -8.36 -0.68
CA PRO A 48 -0.20 -9.76 -0.68
C PRO A 48 0.92 -10.75 -0.37
N GLY A 49 0.78 -11.48 0.72
CA GLY A 49 1.75 -12.46 1.19
C GLY A 49 2.96 -11.91 1.95
N PHE A 50 2.91 -10.65 2.41
CA PHE A 50 3.93 -9.99 3.21
C PHE A 50 3.33 -9.38 4.48
N GLY A 51 4.18 -9.18 5.49
CA GLY A 51 3.78 -8.60 6.77
C GLY A 51 2.58 -9.32 7.38
N ALA A 52 1.51 -8.58 7.64
CA ALA A 52 0.26 -9.10 8.18
C ALA A 52 -0.82 -9.39 7.12
N SER A 53 -0.55 -9.16 5.83
CA SER A 53 -1.49 -9.43 4.74
C SER A 53 -1.48 -10.91 4.34
N GLU A 54 -2.66 -11.42 4.00
CA GLU A 54 -2.85 -12.81 3.56
C GLU A 54 -2.04 -13.11 2.28
N ARG A 55 -1.59 -14.36 2.13
CA ARG A 55 -1.01 -14.84 0.87
C ARG A 55 -2.11 -15.12 -0.14
N PRO A 56 -1.89 -14.80 -1.44
CA PRO A 56 -2.75 -15.31 -2.50
C PRO A 56 -2.80 -16.85 -2.45
N GLU A 57 -4.00 -17.41 -2.61
CA GLU A 57 -4.21 -18.87 -2.68
C GLU A 57 -3.60 -19.46 -3.96
N THR A 58 -3.66 -18.68 -5.04
CA THR A 58 -3.06 -19.00 -6.34
C THR A 58 -2.18 -17.84 -6.81
N TYR A 59 -1.10 -18.19 -7.51
CA TYR A 59 -0.23 -17.24 -8.22
C TYR A 59 -0.45 -17.43 -9.72
N ASP A 60 -1.67 -17.20 -10.14
CA ASP A 60 -2.21 -17.36 -11.49
C ASP A 60 -1.83 -16.19 -12.42
N GLY A 61 -0.71 -15.53 -12.14
CA GLY A 61 -0.19 -14.43 -12.95
C GLY A 61 1.08 -13.79 -12.40
N ASN A 62 1.50 -12.69 -13.04
CA ASN A 62 2.60 -11.87 -12.56
C ASN A 62 2.23 -11.27 -11.19
N TYR A 63 3.05 -11.51 -10.17
CA TYR A 63 2.85 -10.96 -8.81
C TYR A 63 2.58 -9.45 -8.80
N LEU A 64 3.14 -8.71 -9.75
CA LEU A 64 2.87 -7.27 -9.86
C LEU A 64 1.40 -6.98 -10.13
N ARG A 65 0.73 -7.76 -10.99
CA ARG A 65 -0.70 -7.61 -11.26
C ARG A 65 -1.54 -7.90 -10.03
N ILE A 66 -1.29 -9.03 -9.37
CA ILE A 66 -1.94 -9.39 -8.09
C ILE A 66 -1.80 -8.26 -7.07
N ALA A 67 -0.59 -7.69 -6.99
CA ALA A 67 -0.33 -6.58 -6.11
C ALA A 67 -1.14 -5.34 -6.55
N VAL A 68 -1.10 -4.92 -7.83
CA VAL A 68 -1.85 -3.77 -8.36
C VAL A 68 -3.33 -3.90 -7.99
N ASP A 69 -3.93 -5.03 -8.33
CA ASP A 69 -5.36 -5.29 -8.16
C ASP A 69 -5.76 -5.22 -6.68
N ALA A 70 -4.90 -5.72 -5.78
CA ALA A 70 -5.13 -5.63 -4.34
C ALA A 70 -5.12 -4.18 -3.83
N VAL A 71 -4.23 -3.32 -4.36
CA VAL A 71 -4.19 -1.91 -3.97
C VAL A 71 -5.39 -1.15 -4.52
N LEU A 72 -5.78 -1.39 -5.77
CA LEU A 72 -6.97 -0.79 -6.37
C LEU A 72 -8.23 -1.15 -5.58
N GLY A 73 -8.43 -2.44 -5.28
CA GLY A 73 -9.57 -2.89 -4.47
C GLY A 73 -9.61 -2.27 -3.07
N LEU A 74 -8.45 -2.01 -2.45
CA LEU A 74 -8.39 -1.30 -1.18
C LEU A 74 -8.77 0.18 -1.33
N LEU A 75 -8.35 0.85 -2.41
CA LEU A 75 -8.74 2.24 -2.66
C LEU A 75 -10.25 2.36 -2.89
N ASP A 76 -10.82 1.44 -3.65
CA ASP A 76 -12.27 1.35 -3.90
C ASP A 76 -13.03 1.13 -2.59
N GLU A 77 -12.61 0.18 -1.75
CA GLU A 77 -13.23 -0.10 -0.45
C GLU A 77 -13.18 1.13 0.49
N LEU A 78 -12.10 1.92 0.41
CA LEU A 78 -11.90 3.11 1.22
C LEU A 78 -12.52 4.38 0.63
N GLY A 79 -13.12 4.31 -0.57
CA GLY A 79 -13.66 5.46 -1.31
C GLY A 79 -12.60 6.51 -1.63
N ILE A 80 -11.39 6.08 -2.03
CA ILE A 80 -10.27 6.97 -2.38
C ILE A 80 -10.14 7.03 -3.89
N ASP A 81 -10.66 8.10 -4.49
CA ASP A 81 -10.63 8.31 -5.95
C ASP A 81 -9.23 8.66 -6.49
N THR A 82 -8.37 9.25 -5.67
CA THR A 82 -7.02 9.66 -6.09
C THR A 82 -6.02 9.50 -4.95
N ALA A 83 -4.86 8.93 -5.27
CA ALA A 83 -3.78 8.73 -4.32
C ALA A 83 -2.39 8.93 -4.93
N HIS A 84 -1.45 9.43 -4.14
CA HIS A 84 -0.03 9.43 -4.45
C HIS A 84 0.58 8.10 -3.99
N LEU A 85 1.23 7.37 -4.90
CA LEU A 85 1.85 6.09 -4.58
C LEU A 85 3.35 6.27 -4.30
N LEU A 86 3.79 5.80 -3.13
CA LEU A 86 5.18 5.70 -2.74
C LEU A 86 5.58 4.22 -2.70
N GLY A 87 6.65 3.83 -3.40
CA GLY A 87 7.08 2.43 -3.43
C GLY A 87 8.56 2.25 -3.73
N ASN A 88 9.17 1.23 -3.12
CA ASN A 88 10.58 0.91 -3.34
C ASN A 88 10.79 0.10 -4.61
N SER A 89 11.79 0.47 -5.43
CA SER A 89 12.37 -0.18 -6.64
C SER A 89 11.40 -0.78 -7.68
N VAL A 90 10.51 -1.70 -7.31
CA VAL A 90 9.44 -2.31 -8.15
C VAL A 90 8.06 -1.68 -7.92
N GLY A 91 7.86 -0.95 -6.81
CA GLY A 91 6.61 -0.23 -6.52
C GLY A 91 6.36 0.98 -7.42
N ARG A 92 7.38 1.47 -8.13
CA ARG A 92 7.28 2.58 -9.09
C ARG A 92 6.66 2.17 -10.43
N SER A 93 6.69 0.89 -10.78
CA SER A 93 6.14 0.36 -12.04
C SER A 93 4.63 0.06 -11.99
N ILE A 94 3.97 0.48 -10.89
CA ILE A 94 2.54 0.27 -10.61
C ILE A 94 1.80 1.61 -10.52
N ALA A 95 2.49 2.74 -10.72
CA ALA A 95 1.83 4.01 -10.98
C ALA A 95 1.41 4.01 -12.46
N PRO A 96 0.10 3.95 -12.80
CA PRO A 96 -0.35 4.38 -14.12
C PRO A 96 -0.08 5.88 -14.32
#